data_AF-A0A7C2JY98-F1
#
_entry.id   AF-A0A7C2JY98-F1
#
_cell.length_a   1.000
_cell.length_b   1.000
_cell.length_c   1.000
_cell.angle_alpha   90.00
_cell.angle_beta   90.00
_cell.angle_gamma   90.00
#
_symmetry.space_group_name_H-M   'P 1'
#
loop_
_entity.id
_entity.type
_entity.pdbx_description
1 polymer ?
#
loop_
_entity_poly.entity_id
_entity_poly.type
_entity_poly.pdbx_seq_one_letter_code
_entity_poly.pdbx_strand_id
1 'polypeptide(L)'
;MTLSLPRLLACLTGLAAGWLLGLSPVVADGPADNLPDNVRRIPKLGVEVPGADRQELEVGLRDLADKLATLRRQGVAPNLLPDVEILHRAVDQALRYQEFFDAKEIPVTKKLLALGHERADQLLAGKAPWTQQTGLVVRGYRSKIDDTVQPYGLLIPDNYDFAAQNQVRCDLWFHGRGETLSEVNFLNQRLTNKGEYTPPNTIVLHPYGRYCNANKFAGEIDTFEALAHAQQNYRINPERIAVRGFSMGGAACWQFAVHYPGQWFAANPGAGFSETPEFLKVFQNETLQPTWYEQKLWRMYDCTGYAANLAF
;
A
#
# COMPACT_ATOMS: atom_id res chain seq x y z
N MET A 1 -41.53 -47.18 2.39
CA MET A 1 -40.21 -47.79 2.66
C MET A 1 -39.25 -47.28 1.58
N THR A 2 -38.08 -46.81 2.00
CA THR A 2 -36.92 -46.32 1.23
C THR A 2 -37.13 -45.08 0.33
N LEU A 3 -36.87 -43.90 0.92
CA LEU A 3 -36.45 -42.67 0.24
C LEU A 3 -34.94 -42.76 -0.04
N SER A 4 -34.51 -42.45 -1.27
CA SER A 4 -33.11 -42.26 -1.63
C SER A 4 -32.90 -40.91 -2.31
N LEU A 5 -31.97 -40.12 -1.80
CA LEU A 5 -31.31 -38.95 -2.42
C LEU A 5 -29.78 -39.14 -2.20
N PRO A 6 -28.85 -38.49 -2.93
CA PRO A 6 -28.99 -37.62 -4.10
C PRO A 6 -28.00 -37.91 -5.27
N ARG A 7 -28.28 -37.31 -6.43
CA ARG A 7 -27.30 -37.02 -7.48
C ARG A 7 -26.45 -35.82 -7.03
N LEU A 8 -25.16 -36.04 -6.79
CA LEU A 8 -24.19 -35.00 -6.47
C LEU A 8 -22.83 -35.39 -7.06
N LEU A 9 -22.68 -35.23 -8.39
CA LEU A 9 -21.40 -35.41 -9.09
C LEU A 9 -21.50 -34.77 -10.49
N ALA A 10 -21.42 -33.45 -10.53
CA ALA A 10 -21.05 -32.69 -11.74
C ALA A 10 -20.88 -31.20 -11.39
N CYS A 11 -19.79 -30.84 -10.70
CA CYS A 11 -19.28 -29.46 -10.63
C CYS A 11 -17.94 -29.44 -9.86
N LEU A 12 -16.89 -30.05 -10.41
CA LEU A 12 -15.54 -29.92 -9.81
C LEU A 12 -14.39 -29.84 -10.84
N THR A 13 -14.68 -29.55 -12.10
CA THR A 13 -13.64 -29.40 -13.14
C THR A 13 -13.83 -28.08 -13.86
N GLY A 14 -13.35 -26.99 -13.25
CA GLY A 14 -13.42 -25.68 -13.89
C GLY A 14 -12.94 -24.53 -13.04
N LEU A 15 -11.80 -24.65 -12.34
CA LEU A 15 -11.18 -23.52 -11.62
C LEU A 15 -9.66 -23.77 -11.44
N ALA A 16 -8.96 -24.19 -12.51
CA ALA A 16 -7.52 -24.49 -12.46
C ALA A 16 -6.70 -23.81 -13.56
N ALA A 17 -7.16 -22.68 -14.11
CA ALA A 17 -6.39 -21.90 -15.07
C ALA A 17 -6.49 -20.41 -14.75
N GLY A 18 -5.41 -19.86 -14.21
CA GLY A 18 -5.22 -18.40 -14.19
C GLY A 18 -4.67 -17.76 -12.91
N TRP A 19 -3.89 -18.44 -12.07
CA TRP A 19 -3.25 -17.77 -10.93
C TRP A 19 -1.86 -18.33 -10.65
N LEU A 20 -0.92 -18.01 -11.54
CA LEU A 20 0.52 -18.09 -11.26
C LEU A 20 1.07 -16.66 -11.28
N LEU A 21 0.64 -15.87 -10.29
CA LEU A 21 1.55 -14.85 -9.76
C LEU A 21 2.73 -15.63 -9.17
N GLY A 22 3.95 -15.17 -9.41
CA GLY A 22 5.14 -15.66 -8.73
C GLY A 22 5.00 -15.43 -7.22
N LEU A 23 4.26 -16.31 -6.55
CA LEU A 23 4.30 -16.50 -5.12
C LEU A 23 5.66 -17.14 -4.86
N SER A 24 6.68 -16.30 -4.62
CA SER A 24 7.78 -16.75 -3.78
C SER A 24 7.13 -17.40 -2.55
N PRO A 25 7.47 -18.66 -2.21
CA PRO A 25 6.94 -19.25 -0.99
C PRO A 25 7.22 -18.28 0.15
N VAL A 26 6.17 -17.87 0.87
CA VAL A 26 6.36 -17.14 2.13
C VAL A 26 6.94 -18.16 3.09
N VAL A 27 8.27 -18.29 3.07
CA VAL A 27 9.00 -19.12 4.01
C VAL A 27 8.86 -18.41 5.36
N ALA A 28 8.47 -19.17 6.38
CA ALA A 28 8.57 -18.70 7.75
C ALA A 28 10.05 -18.41 8.04
N ASP A 29 10.37 -17.16 8.39
CA ASP A 29 11.75 -16.74 8.66
C ASP A 29 12.34 -17.45 9.88
N GLY A 30 11.47 -17.98 10.74
CA GLY A 30 11.81 -18.82 11.90
C GLY A 30 12.49 -18.05 13.02
N PRO A 31 13.04 -18.77 14.02
CA PRO A 31 13.65 -18.15 15.21
C PRO A 31 14.82 -17.20 14.93
N ALA A 32 15.44 -17.28 13.75
CA ALA A 32 16.61 -16.49 13.39
C ALA A 32 16.29 -14.99 13.22
N ASP A 33 15.08 -14.63 12.80
CA ASP A 33 14.68 -13.22 12.62
C ASP A 33 14.38 -12.51 13.97
N ASN A 34 14.27 -13.25 15.08
CA ASN A 34 13.98 -12.72 16.42
C ASN A 34 15.22 -12.66 17.35
N LEU A 35 16.43 -12.78 16.80
CA LEU A 35 17.68 -12.64 17.56
C LEU A 35 18.08 -11.15 17.64
N PRO A 36 17.95 -10.47 18.80
CA PRO A 36 18.18 -9.03 18.89
C PRO A 36 19.63 -8.62 18.56
N ASP A 37 20.59 -9.52 18.81
CA ASP A 37 22.01 -9.30 18.54
C ASP A 37 22.39 -9.59 17.07
N ASN A 38 21.48 -10.17 16.28
CA ASN A 38 21.72 -10.54 14.90
C ASN A 38 20.46 -10.32 14.04
N VAL A 39 20.02 -9.07 13.97
CA VAL A 39 18.84 -8.68 13.20
C VAL A 39 19.18 -8.66 11.71
N ARG A 40 18.52 -9.51 10.93
CA ARG A 40 18.62 -9.52 9.47
C ARG A 40 18.22 -8.15 8.90
N ARG A 41 19.02 -7.62 7.98
CA ARG A 41 18.68 -6.37 7.29
C ARG A 41 17.46 -6.57 6.39
N ILE A 42 16.40 -5.80 6.65
CA ILE A 42 15.20 -5.76 5.81
C ILE A 42 14.88 -4.29 5.49
N PRO A 43 14.79 -3.89 4.20
CA PRO A 43 15.13 -4.67 3.02
C PRO A 43 16.63 -4.99 2.94
N LYS A 44 16.96 -6.09 2.23
CA LYS A 44 18.35 -6.38 1.83
C LYS A 44 18.93 -5.22 1.01
N LEU A 45 20.26 -5.15 0.87
CA LEU A 45 20.85 -4.22 -0.10
C LEU A 45 20.42 -4.60 -1.53
N GLY A 46 20.09 -3.59 -2.32
CA GLY A 46 19.84 -3.70 -3.74
C GLY A 46 21.11 -3.85 -4.57
N VAL A 47 20.94 -3.90 -5.88
CA VAL A 47 22.02 -3.88 -6.87
C VAL A 47 22.71 -2.52 -6.91
N GLU A 48 23.96 -2.53 -7.33
CA GLU A 48 24.69 -1.30 -7.61
C GLU A 48 24.15 -0.65 -8.90
N VAL A 49 23.96 0.66 -8.87
CA VAL A 49 23.51 1.43 -10.03
C VAL A 49 24.75 1.80 -10.88
N PRO A 50 24.79 1.47 -12.18
CA PRO A 50 25.90 1.83 -13.05
C PRO A 50 26.18 3.34 -13.03
N GLY A 51 27.45 3.73 -13.11
CA GLY A 51 27.87 5.13 -12.94
C GLY A 51 27.14 6.12 -13.86
N ALA A 52 26.90 5.75 -15.12
CA ALA A 52 26.14 6.57 -16.06
C ALA A 52 24.67 6.74 -15.64
N ASP A 53 24.01 5.65 -15.23
CA ASP A 53 22.62 5.69 -14.76
C ASP A 53 22.49 6.48 -13.45
N ARG A 54 23.44 6.31 -12.52
CA ARG A 54 23.50 7.06 -11.27
C ARG A 54 23.64 8.55 -11.55
N GLN A 55 24.57 8.94 -12.43
CA GLN A 55 24.78 10.34 -12.78
C GLN A 55 23.52 10.95 -13.41
N GLU A 56 22.86 10.23 -14.33
CA GLU A 56 21.60 10.69 -14.95
C GLU A 56 20.51 10.93 -13.92
N LEU A 57 20.28 9.97 -13.00
CA LEU A 57 19.27 10.09 -11.96
C LEU A 57 19.59 11.23 -10.98
N GLU A 58 20.85 11.40 -10.59
CA GLU A 58 21.29 12.48 -9.69
C GLU A 58 21.14 13.87 -10.33
N VAL A 59 21.41 14.01 -11.63
CA VAL A 59 21.14 15.25 -12.37
C VAL A 59 19.63 15.52 -12.40
N GLY A 60 18.83 14.54 -12.82
CA GLY A 60 17.38 14.73 -12.92
C GLY A 60 16.70 14.98 -11.57
N LEU A 61 17.23 14.43 -10.46
CA LEU A 61 16.78 14.76 -9.11
C LEU A 61 17.05 16.21 -8.74
N ARG A 62 18.26 16.73 -9.00
CA ARG A 62 18.59 18.14 -8.76
C ARG A 62 17.66 19.06 -9.55
N ASP A 63 17.46 18.78 -10.83
CA ASP A 63 16.58 19.57 -11.68
C ASP A 63 15.12 19.55 -11.17
N LEU A 64 14.62 18.39 -10.71
CA LEU A 64 13.27 18.28 -10.15
C LEU A 64 13.15 19.01 -8.81
N ALA A 65 14.20 18.97 -7.98
CA ALA A 65 14.26 19.71 -6.72
C ALA A 65 14.18 21.22 -6.96
N ASP A 66 14.84 21.73 -8.01
CA ASP A 66 14.80 23.16 -8.39
C ASP A 66 13.40 23.59 -8.87
N LYS A 67 12.70 22.72 -9.63
CA LYS A 67 11.30 22.95 -10.01
C LYS A 67 10.38 22.97 -8.79
N LEU A 68 10.53 22.03 -7.87
CA LEU A 68 9.78 21.98 -6.61
C LEU A 68 10.05 23.23 -5.75
N ALA A 69 11.30 23.68 -5.64
CA ALA A 69 11.64 24.92 -4.94
C ALA A 69 10.97 26.15 -5.58
N THR A 70 10.91 26.19 -6.92
CA THR A 70 10.22 27.25 -7.65
C THR A 70 8.71 27.24 -7.41
N LEU A 71 8.07 26.08 -7.50
CA LEU A 71 6.64 25.91 -7.20
C LEU A 71 6.30 26.38 -5.78
N ARG A 72 7.10 25.99 -4.78
CA ARG A 72 6.94 26.44 -3.38
C ARG A 72 7.07 27.96 -3.25
N ARG A 73 8.12 28.54 -3.82
CA ARG A 73 8.38 30.00 -3.76
C ARG A 73 7.30 30.82 -4.44
N GLN A 74 6.68 30.31 -5.51
CA GLN A 74 5.58 30.96 -6.22
C GLN A 74 4.21 30.66 -5.59
N GLY A 75 4.12 29.74 -4.61
CA GLY A 75 2.85 29.33 -4.00
C GLY A 75 1.90 28.63 -4.97
N VAL A 76 2.44 27.98 -6.02
CA VAL A 76 1.63 27.32 -7.05
C VAL A 76 1.11 25.99 -6.53
N ALA A 77 -0.23 25.84 -6.52
CA ALA A 77 -0.94 24.61 -6.16
C ALA A 77 -0.36 23.88 -4.93
N PRO A 78 -0.25 24.53 -3.76
CA PRO A 78 0.44 23.98 -2.59
C PRO A 78 -0.12 22.61 -2.16
N ASN A 79 -1.43 22.40 -2.33
CA ASN A 79 -2.11 21.14 -2.00
C ASN A 79 -1.79 19.99 -2.97
N LEU A 80 -1.17 20.27 -4.13
CA LEU A 80 -0.78 19.27 -5.14
C LEU A 80 0.74 19.05 -5.18
N LEU A 81 1.54 19.80 -4.43
CA LEU A 81 2.98 19.56 -4.34
C LEU A 81 3.33 18.13 -3.90
N PRO A 82 2.62 17.51 -2.93
CA PRO A 82 2.88 16.13 -2.56
C PRO A 82 2.80 15.14 -3.72
N ASP A 83 1.96 15.40 -4.73
CA ASP A 83 1.83 14.53 -5.92
C ASP A 83 3.10 14.51 -6.80
N VAL A 84 3.97 15.52 -6.67
CA VAL A 84 5.29 15.59 -7.32
C VAL A 84 6.41 15.14 -6.37
N GLU A 85 6.32 15.55 -5.09
CA GLU A 85 7.32 15.25 -4.08
C GLU A 85 7.49 13.74 -3.86
N ILE A 86 6.43 12.93 -3.94
CA ILE A 86 6.54 11.47 -3.84
C ILE A 86 7.38 10.86 -4.97
N LEU A 87 7.37 11.44 -6.17
CA LEU A 87 8.14 10.96 -7.33
C LEU A 87 9.62 11.29 -7.16
N HIS A 88 9.92 12.51 -6.68
CA HIS A 88 11.28 12.88 -6.30
C HIS A 88 11.80 12.00 -5.16
N ARG A 89 11.01 11.87 -4.08
CA ARG A 89 11.38 11.11 -2.89
C ARG A 89 11.69 9.66 -3.22
N ALA A 90 10.84 8.99 -3.99
CA ALA A 90 11.06 7.59 -4.35
C ALA A 90 12.43 7.36 -5.02
N VAL A 91 12.82 8.25 -5.95
CA VAL A 91 14.11 8.18 -6.66
C VAL A 91 15.28 8.49 -5.71
N ASP A 92 15.15 9.51 -4.86
CA ASP A 92 16.18 9.87 -3.86
C ASP A 92 16.42 8.73 -2.85
N GLN A 93 15.36 8.16 -2.28
CA GLN A 93 15.47 7.07 -1.32
C GLN A 93 16.11 5.83 -1.95
N ALA A 94 15.71 5.46 -3.18
CA ALA A 94 16.29 4.32 -3.88
C ALA A 94 17.79 4.47 -4.12
N LEU A 95 18.26 5.66 -4.52
CA LEU A 95 19.69 5.95 -4.70
C LEU A 95 20.46 6.01 -3.38
N ARG A 96 19.89 6.66 -2.36
CA ARG A 96 20.54 6.91 -1.08
C ARG A 96 20.71 5.65 -0.25
N TYR A 97 19.70 4.79 -0.24
CA TYR A 97 19.67 3.58 0.59
C TYR A 97 19.94 2.28 -0.18
N GLN A 98 20.24 2.40 -1.48
CA GLN A 98 20.51 1.29 -2.40
C GLN A 98 19.32 0.32 -2.46
N GLU A 99 18.13 0.85 -2.76
CA GLU A 99 16.86 0.10 -2.77
C GLU A 99 16.40 -0.30 -4.19
N PHE A 100 17.35 -0.52 -5.09
CA PHE A 100 17.12 -1.14 -6.39
C PHE A 100 17.28 -2.65 -6.25
N PHE A 101 16.23 -3.42 -6.06
CA PHE A 101 16.35 -4.85 -5.76
C PHE A 101 16.51 -5.74 -7.00
N ASP A 102 16.27 -5.18 -8.18
CA ASP A 102 16.52 -5.77 -9.50
C ASP A 102 17.02 -4.66 -10.45
N ALA A 103 17.97 -4.97 -11.34
CA ALA A 103 18.52 -3.99 -12.30
C ALA A 103 17.44 -3.40 -13.23
N LYS A 104 16.33 -4.10 -13.46
CA LYS A 104 15.17 -3.61 -14.23
C LYS A 104 14.45 -2.43 -13.56
N GLU A 105 14.69 -2.18 -12.28
CA GLU A 105 14.10 -1.06 -11.55
C GLU A 105 14.77 0.28 -11.91
N ILE A 106 15.99 0.28 -12.44
CA ILE A 106 16.70 1.50 -12.88
C ILE A 106 15.93 2.21 -14.01
N PRO A 107 15.60 1.57 -15.15
CA PRO A 107 14.82 2.23 -16.19
C PRO A 107 13.40 2.60 -15.74
N VAL A 108 12.80 1.86 -14.80
CA VAL A 108 11.52 2.23 -14.17
C VAL A 108 11.66 3.53 -13.39
N THR A 109 12.73 3.66 -12.60
CA THR A 109 13.03 4.85 -11.80
C THR A 109 13.23 6.08 -12.68
N LYS A 110 13.89 5.95 -13.84
CA LYS A 110 14.00 7.03 -14.83
C LYS A 110 12.62 7.48 -15.35
N LYS A 111 11.68 6.55 -15.57
CA LYS A 111 10.30 6.89 -15.96
C LYS A 111 9.54 7.62 -14.85
N LEU A 112 9.71 7.21 -13.59
CA LEU A 112 9.11 7.91 -12.45
C LEU A 112 9.68 9.33 -12.29
N LEU A 113 10.99 9.49 -12.50
CA LEU A 113 11.64 10.80 -12.48
C LEU A 113 11.11 11.70 -13.59
N ALA A 114 10.96 11.16 -14.81
CA ALA A 114 10.35 11.88 -15.93
C ALA A 114 8.89 12.28 -15.64
N LEU A 115 8.09 11.40 -15.03
CA LEU A 115 6.73 11.75 -14.58
C LEU A 115 6.75 12.86 -13.52
N GLY A 116 7.73 12.87 -12.62
CA GLY A 116 7.92 13.94 -11.64
C GLY A 116 8.16 15.29 -12.32
N HIS A 117 9.06 15.32 -13.31
CA HIS A 117 9.30 16.50 -14.14
C HIS A 117 8.05 16.95 -14.89
N GLU A 118 7.34 16.02 -15.53
CA GLU A 118 6.11 16.31 -16.26
C GLU A 118 5.05 16.95 -15.36
N ARG A 119 4.81 16.38 -14.16
CA ARG A 119 3.85 16.94 -13.22
C ARG A 119 4.30 18.31 -12.72
N ALA A 120 5.58 18.51 -12.43
CA ALA A 120 6.10 19.81 -12.02
C ALA A 120 5.89 20.89 -13.09
N ASP A 121 6.15 20.56 -14.36
CA ASP A 121 5.94 21.47 -15.49
C ASP A 121 4.45 21.76 -15.72
N GLN A 122 3.58 20.76 -15.55
CA GLN A 122 2.14 20.94 -15.60
C GLN A 122 1.66 21.90 -14.50
N LEU A 123 2.15 21.76 -13.25
CA LEU A 123 1.81 22.68 -12.16
C LEU A 123 2.26 24.11 -12.46
N LEU A 124 3.49 24.30 -12.95
CA LEU A 124 3.99 25.62 -13.37
C LEU A 124 3.12 26.24 -14.47
N ALA A 125 2.52 25.42 -15.33
CA ALA A 125 1.57 25.84 -16.36
C ALA A 125 0.11 25.97 -15.85
N GLY A 126 -0.14 25.83 -14.54
CA GLY A 126 -1.47 25.93 -13.94
C GLY A 126 -2.38 24.72 -14.24
N LYS A 127 -1.81 23.56 -14.57
CA LYS A 127 -2.54 22.33 -14.93
C LYS A 127 -2.22 21.20 -13.96
N ALA A 128 -3.19 20.32 -13.74
CA ALA A 128 -3.01 19.09 -12.95
C ALA A 128 -3.87 17.95 -13.51
N PRO A 129 -3.60 17.47 -14.74
CA PRO A 129 -4.49 16.55 -15.45
C PRO A 129 -4.74 15.23 -14.71
N TRP A 130 -3.78 14.75 -13.91
CA TRP A 130 -3.94 13.52 -13.12
C TRP A 130 -5.05 13.62 -12.05
N THR A 131 -5.50 14.83 -11.68
CA THR A 131 -6.62 15.02 -10.75
C THR A 131 -7.98 14.73 -11.36
N GLN A 132 -8.06 14.66 -12.70
CA GLN A 132 -9.26 14.39 -13.50
C GLN A 132 -9.13 13.11 -14.34
N GLN A 133 -8.17 12.25 -13.98
CA GLN A 133 -7.87 11.02 -14.69
C GLN A 133 -8.64 9.82 -14.12
N THR A 134 -9.22 8.99 -15.00
CA THR A 134 -9.73 7.66 -14.66
C THR A 134 -8.66 6.58 -14.81
N GLY A 135 -8.90 5.39 -14.26
CA GLY A 135 -7.93 4.31 -14.25
C GLY A 135 -6.88 4.47 -13.14
N LEU A 136 -5.63 4.16 -13.46
CA LEU A 136 -4.52 4.13 -12.50
C LEU A 136 -3.99 5.54 -12.22
N VAL A 137 -4.08 5.98 -10.96
CA VAL A 137 -3.61 7.29 -10.52
C VAL A 137 -2.78 7.12 -9.25
N VAL A 138 -1.57 7.69 -9.23
CA VAL A 138 -0.79 7.84 -7.99
C VAL A 138 -0.93 9.25 -7.46
N ARG A 139 -1.18 9.34 -6.16
CA ARG A 139 -1.34 10.59 -5.41
C ARG A 139 -0.43 10.58 -4.19
N GLY A 140 -0.11 11.76 -3.67
CA GLY A 140 0.70 11.96 -2.49
C GLY A 140 -0.04 12.81 -1.46
N TYR A 141 0.33 12.63 -0.19
CA TYR A 141 -0.05 13.51 0.91
C TYR A 141 1.16 13.72 1.81
N ARG A 142 1.11 14.74 2.66
CA ARG A 142 2.14 14.98 3.69
C ARG A 142 1.66 14.41 5.01
N SER A 143 2.39 13.45 5.57
CA SER A 143 2.03 12.79 6.82
C SER A 143 2.31 13.71 8.00
N LYS A 144 1.36 13.78 8.94
CA LYS A 144 1.54 14.54 10.18
C LYS A 144 2.51 13.89 11.18
N ILE A 145 2.91 12.63 10.93
CA ILE A 145 3.78 11.87 11.81
C ILE A 145 5.19 12.46 11.84
N ASP A 146 5.73 12.76 10.65
CA ASP A 146 7.14 13.15 10.47
C ASP A 146 7.35 14.16 9.32
N ASP A 147 6.27 14.81 8.86
CA ASP A 147 6.28 15.80 7.77
C ASP A 147 6.77 15.27 6.41
N THR A 148 6.97 13.95 6.28
CA THR A 148 7.35 13.33 5.03
C THR A 148 6.16 13.17 4.09
N VAL A 149 6.41 13.17 2.79
CA VAL A 149 5.38 12.83 1.81
C VAL A 149 5.25 11.32 1.68
N GLN A 150 4.02 10.84 1.57
CA GLN A 150 3.68 9.43 1.48
C GLN A 150 2.81 9.18 0.25
N PRO A 151 3.09 8.13 -0.55
CA PRO A 151 2.32 7.82 -1.73
C PRO A 151 1.11 6.93 -1.41
N TYR A 152 0.07 7.06 -2.22
CA TYR A 152 -1.00 6.07 -2.31
C TYR A 152 -1.46 5.91 -3.77
N GLY A 153 -1.92 4.72 -4.11
CA GLY A 153 -2.46 4.40 -5.43
C GLY A 153 -3.98 4.43 -5.44
N LEU A 154 -4.55 4.82 -6.56
CA LEU A 154 -5.98 4.79 -6.83
C LEU A 154 -6.24 4.04 -8.14
N LEU A 155 -7.26 3.20 -8.13
CA LEU A 155 -7.98 2.81 -9.33
C LEU A 155 -9.31 3.57 -9.34
N ILE A 156 -9.38 4.59 -10.19
CA ILE A 156 -10.60 5.36 -10.44
C ILE A 156 -11.41 4.64 -11.51
N PRO A 157 -12.70 4.36 -11.30
CA PRO A 157 -13.48 3.60 -12.27
C PRO A 157 -13.67 4.40 -13.56
N ASP A 158 -13.71 3.72 -14.72
CA ASP A 158 -13.76 4.36 -16.04
C ASP A 158 -14.98 5.27 -16.23
N ASN A 159 -16.06 4.99 -15.49
CA ASN A 159 -17.30 5.76 -15.49
C ASN A 159 -17.36 6.81 -14.36
N TYR A 160 -16.25 7.12 -13.70
CA TYR A 160 -16.21 8.16 -12.66
C TYR A 160 -16.40 9.55 -13.27
N ASP A 161 -17.43 10.26 -12.83
CA ASP A 161 -17.87 11.47 -13.52
C ASP A 161 -17.05 12.74 -13.20
N PHE A 162 -16.30 12.93 -12.13
CA PHE A 162 -15.70 14.24 -11.73
C PHE A 162 -16.62 15.49 -11.61
N ALA A 163 -17.71 15.66 -12.37
CA ALA A 163 -18.65 16.78 -12.26
C ALA A 163 -19.94 16.44 -11.49
N ALA A 164 -20.31 15.17 -11.39
CA ALA A 164 -21.52 14.70 -10.70
C ALA A 164 -21.54 15.06 -9.21
N GLN A 165 -22.73 14.98 -8.60
CA GLN A 165 -22.85 15.14 -7.14
C GLN A 165 -22.86 13.81 -6.40
N ASN A 166 -23.08 12.70 -7.11
CA ASN A 166 -23.19 11.39 -6.49
C ASN A 166 -21.86 10.92 -5.92
N GLN A 167 -21.91 10.45 -4.69
CA GLN A 167 -20.79 9.79 -4.02
C GLN A 167 -20.69 8.32 -4.45
N VAL A 168 -19.46 7.80 -4.53
CA VAL A 168 -19.14 6.43 -4.94
C VAL A 168 -18.58 5.62 -3.77
N ARG A 169 -18.67 4.30 -3.89
CA ARG A 169 -18.04 3.36 -2.96
C ARG A 169 -16.51 3.48 -3.05
N CYS A 170 -15.82 3.26 -1.93
CA CYS A 170 -14.37 3.11 -1.89
C CYS A 170 -14.00 1.77 -1.22
N ASP A 171 -13.10 1.01 -1.83
CA ASP A 171 -12.50 -0.15 -1.18
C ASP A 171 -11.00 0.09 -0.95
N LEU A 172 -10.56 -0.03 0.29
CA LEU A 172 -9.14 -0.04 0.64
C LEU A 172 -8.58 -1.45 0.42
N TRP A 173 -7.43 -1.55 -0.22
CA TRP A 173 -6.70 -2.81 -0.40
C TRP A 173 -5.32 -2.76 0.26
N PHE A 174 -5.16 -3.52 1.33
CA PHE A 174 -3.89 -3.73 2.01
C PHE A 174 -3.05 -4.80 1.32
N HIS A 175 -1.80 -4.47 1.00
CA HIS A 175 -0.91 -5.38 0.29
C HIS A 175 -0.32 -6.47 1.21
N GLY A 176 0.08 -7.58 0.61
CA GLY A 176 0.82 -8.64 1.31
C GLY A 176 2.27 -8.23 1.61
N ARG A 177 3.01 -9.08 2.33
CA ARG A 177 4.44 -8.82 2.61
C ARG A 177 5.21 -8.72 1.30
N GLY A 178 6.00 -7.66 1.16
CA GLY A 178 6.86 -7.44 0.01
C GLY A 178 8.19 -6.87 0.45
N GLU A 179 9.16 -7.73 0.75
CA GLU A 179 10.50 -7.32 1.25
C GLU A 179 11.37 -6.56 0.21
N THR A 180 10.78 -6.22 -0.93
CA THR A 180 11.37 -5.39 -1.98
C THR A 180 10.42 -4.27 -2.44
N LEU A 181 9.34 -4.01 -1.70
CA LEU A 181 8.36 -2.96 -2.03
C LEU A 181 8.87 -1.55 -1.66
N SER A 182 9.96 -1.10 -2.28
CA SER A 182 10.40 0.30 -2.20
C SER A 182 9.32 1.26 -2.71
N GLU A 183 9.46 2.55 -2.41
CA GLU A 183 8.56 3.58 -2.95
C GLU A 183 8.53 3.56 -4.50
N VAL A 184 9.69 3.30 -5.15
CA VAL A 184 9.79 3.09 -6.61
C VAL A 184 8.90 1.93 -7.05
N ASN A 185 9.04 0.78 -6.42
CA ASN A 185 8.30 -0.42 -6.78
C ASN A 185 6.80 -0.27 -6.52
N PHE A 186 6.43 0.38 -5.42
CA PHE A 186 5.04 0.72 -5.12
C PHE A 186 4.44 1.64 -6.20
N LEU A 187 5.08 2.77 -6.50
CA LEU A 187 4.60 3.73 -7.50
C LEU A 187 4.50 3.10 -8.89
N ASN A 188 5.52 2.36 -9.31
CA ASN A 188 5.49 1.64 -10.59
C ASN A 188 4.33 0.64 -10.64
N GLN A 189 4.13 -0.15 -9.57
CA GLN A 189 3.04 -1.10 -9.51
C GLN A 189 1.68 -0.39 -9.59
N ARG A 190 1.49 0.71 -8.87
CA ARG A 190 0.24 1.49 -8.88
C ARG A 190 -0.01 2.22 -10.20
N LEU A 191 1.01 2.44 -11.02
CA LEU A 191 0.90 3.02 -12.37
C LEU A 191 0.70 1.98 -13.47
N THR A 192 0.94 0.69 -13.20
CA THR A 192 0.95 -0.37 -14.23
C THR A 192 0.00 -1.53 -13.96
N ASN A 193 -0.53 -1.65 -12.73
CA ASN A 193 -1.34 -2.78 -12.31
C ASN A 193 -2.64 -2.31 -11.61
N LYS A 194 -3.78 -2.79 -12.12
CA LYS A 194 -5.13 -2.56 -11.56
C LYS A 194 -5.38 -3.23 -10.20
N GLY A 195 -4.50 -4.14 -9.76
CA GLY A 195 -4.64 -4.88 -8.51
C GLY A 195 -5.48 -6.15 -8.68
N GLU A 196 -5.85 -6.75 -7.55
CA GLU A 196 -6.47 -8.08 -7.51
C GLU A 196 -7.94 -8.09 -7.95
N TYR A 197 -8.61 -6.94 -7.93
CA TYR A 197 -10.03 -6.80 -8.24
C TYR A 197 -10.37 -5.37 -8.67
N THR A 198 -11.40 -5.24 -9.50
CA THR A 198 -11.83 -3.95 -10.08
C THR A 198 -13.36 -3.85 -10.04
N PRO A 199 -13.95 -3.58 -8.86
CA PRO A 199 -15.40 -3.56 -8.73
C PRO A 199 -16.01 -2.39 -9.53
N PRO A 200 -17.18 -2.59 -10.16
CA PRO A 200 -17.81 -1.54 -10.93
C PRO A 200 -18.18 -0.34 -10.05
N ASN A 201 -18.05 0.88 -10.59
CA ASN A 201 -18.43 2.13 -9.94
C ASN A 201 -17.85 2.28 -8.50
N THR A 202 -16.60 1.86 -8.33
CA THR A 202 -15.92 1.84 -7.02
C THR A 202 -14.49 2.36 -7.20
N ILE A 203 -14.06 3.26 -6.32
CA ILE A 203 -12.65 3.63 -6.22
C ILE A 203 -11.94 2.56 -5.40
N VAL A 204 -10.78 2.06 -5.88
CA VAL A 204 -9.92 1.20 -5.05
C VAL A 204 -8.72 2.02 -4.58
N LEU A 205 -8.52 2.12 -3.28
CA LEU A 205 -7.42 2.84 -2.65
C LEU A 205 -6.37 1.85 -2.13
N HIS A 206 -5.13 2.05 -2.55
CA HIS A 206 -3.99 1.26 -2.14
C HIS A 206 -3.05 2.12 -1.29
N PRO A 207 -3.07 2.01 0.05
CA PRO A 207 -2.11 2.72 0.88
C PRO A 207 -0.72 2.09 0.72
N TYR A 208 0.34 2.90 0.76
CA TYR A 208 1.71 2.37 0.88
C TYR A 208 2.00 1.87 2.29
N GLY A 209 1.47 2.55 3.32
CA GLY A 209 1.49 2.06 4.71
C GLY A 209 2.88 1.93 5.34
N ARG A 210 3.91 2.59 4.78
CA ARG A 210 5.33 2.45 5.18
C ARG A 210 5.82 1.01 5.13
N TYR A 211 5.84 0.45 3.91
CA TYR A 211 6.51 -0.79 3.60
C TYR A 211 5.84 -2.04 4.22
N CYS A 212 6.54 -2.81 5.06
CA CYS A 212 6.08 -4.13 5.52
C CYS A 212 5.77 -4.17 7.01
N ASN A 213 4.78 -3.41 7.45
CA ASN A 213 4.36 -3.35 8.86
C ASN A 213 2.89 -3.79 9.09
N ALA A 214 2.24 -4.40 8.09
CA ALA A 214 0.82 -4.74 8.11
C ALA A 214 -0.11 -3.55 8.45
N ASN A 215 0.26 -2.35 7.99
CA ASN A 215 -0.42 -1.09 8.30
C ASN A 215 -0.62 -0.90 9.82
N LYS A 216 0.35 -1.33 10.63
CA LYS A 216 0.44 -1.05 12.06
C LYS A 216 1.25 0.22 12.32
N PHE A 217 1.07 0.81 13.49
CA PHE A 217 1.77 2.01 13.95
C PHE A 217 1.66 3.16 12.94
N ALA A 218 2.77 3.59 12.34
CA ALA A 218 2.74 4.66 11.36
C ALA A 218 1.95 4.29 10.09
N GLY A 219 1.96 3.01 9.68
CA GLY A 219 1.15 2.54 8.55
C GLY A 219 -0.37 2.61 8.79
N GLU A 220 -0.77 2.57 10.06
CA GLU A 220 -2.17 2.72 10.46
C GLU A 220 -2.64 4.15 10.21
N ILE A 221 -1.88 5.11 10.73
CA ILE A 221 -2.13 6.54 10.53
C ILE A 221 -2.04 6.91 9.05
N ASP A 222 -1.05 6.40 8.33
CA ASP A 222 -0.91 6.63 6.88
C ASP A 222 -2.11 6.14 6.08
N THR A 223 -2.74 5.04 6.49
CA THR A 223 -3.98 4.57 5.86
C THR A 223 -5.11 5.58 6.02
N PHE A 224 -5.29 6.11 7.23
CA PHE A 224 -6.31 7.12 7.48
C PHE A 224 -5.99 8.45 6.80
N GLU A 225 -4.73 8.86 6.75
CA GLU A 225 -4.32 10.09 6.06
C GLU A 225 -4.51 9.96 4.53
N ALA A 226 -4.17 8.81 3.94
CA ALA A 226 -4.43 8.53 2.53
C ALA A 226 -5.93 8.55 2.22
N LEU A 227 -6.76 7.91 3.05
CA LEU A 227 -8.22 7.91 2.91
C LEU A 227 -8.79 9.32 3.05
N ALA A 228 -8.39 10.07 4.07
CA ALA A 228 -8.85 11.43 4.30
C ALA A 228 -8.46 12.35 3.12
N HIS A 229 -7.22 12.25 2.64
CA HIS A 229 -6.78 12.99 1.46
C HIS A 229 -7.57 12.58 0.20
N ALA A 230 -7.86 11.29 0.01
CA ALA A 230 -8.72 10.84 -1.08
C ALA A 230 -10.16 11.38 -0.95
N GLN A 231 -10.74 11.39 0.24
CA GLN A 231 -12.09 11.95 0.49
C GLN A 231 -12.19 13.46 0.20
N GLN A 232 -11.08 14.20 0.34
CA GLN A 232 -11.02 15.62 -0.03
C GLN A 232 -10.99 15.84 -1.55
N ASN A 233 -10.47 14.87 -2.30
CA ASN A 233 -10.21 14.99 -3.74
C ASN A 233 -11.21 14.21 -4.61
N TYR A 234 -11.91 13.24 -4.03
CA TYR A 234 -12.84 12.35 -4.71
C TYR A 234 -14.11 12.19 -3.87
N ARG A 235 -15.25 12.00 -4.55
CA ARG A 235 -16.58 11.89 -3.92
C ARG A 235 -16.78 10.50 -3.33
N ILE A 236 -16.03 10.17 -2.29
CA ILE A 236 -16.18 8.90 -1.58
C ILE A 236 -17.36 9.01 -0.62
N ASN A 237 -18.25 8.02 -0.66
CA ASN A 237 -19.35 7.89 0.29
C ASN A 237 -18.80 7.28 1.60
N PRO A 238 -18.83 7.99 2.73
CA PRO A 238 -18.29 7.50 4.00
C PRO A 238 -19.02 6.24 4.50
N GLU A 239 -20.30 6.06 4.18
CA GLU A 239 -21.11 4.88 4.53
C GLU A 239 -20.84 3.66 3.63
N ARG A 240 -19.93 3.80 2.65
CA ARG A 240 -19.61 2.74 1.67
C ARG A 240 -18.11 2.59 1.49
N ILE A 241 -17.38 2.61 2.61
CA ILE A 241 -15.95 2.32 2.64
C ILE A 241 -15.74 0.87 3.09
N ALA A 242 -15.12 0.04 2.27
CA ALA A 242 -14.76 -1.32 2.66
C ALA A 242 -13.24 -1.46 2.84
N VAL A 243 -12.81 -2.37 3.71
CA VAL A 243 -11.40 -2.78 3.85
C VAL A 243 -11.21 -4.21 3.39
N ARG A 244 -10.11 -4.46 2.68
CA ARG A 244 -9.75 -5.77 2.14
C ARG A 244 -8.25 -5.95 2.17
N GLY A 245 -7.78 -7.19 2.20
CA GLY A 245 -6.35 -7.48 2.03
C GLY A 245 -6.03 -8.96 2.14
N PHE A 246 -4.82 -9.33 1.73
CA PHE A 246 -4.37 -10.73 1.72
C PHE A 246 -3.02 -10.92 2.44
N SER A 247 -2.84 -12.04 3.15
CA SER A 247 -1.64 -12.36 3.94
C SER A 247 -1.34 -11.28 4.98
N MET A 248 -0.19 -10.60 4.93
CA MET A 248 0.09 -9.42 5.76
C MET A 248 -1.02 -8.36 5.68
N GLY A 249 -1.58 -8.13 4.47
CA GLY A 249 -2.70 -7.22 4.28
C GLY A 249 -4.03 -7.79 4.81
N GLY A 250 -4.15 -9.10 4.92
CA GLY A 250 -5.29 -9.75 5.59
C GLY A 250 -5.26 -9.48 7.09
N ALA A 251 -4.07 -9.51 7.70
CA ALA A 251 -3.87 -9.13 9.09
C ALA A 251 -4.22 -7.65 9.32
N ALA A 252 -3.75 -6.77 8.42
CA ALA A 252 -4.14 -5.36 8.41
C ALA A 252 -5.66 -5.19 8.30
N CYS A 253 -6.31 -5.88 7.35
CA CYS A 253 -7.75 -5.81 7.17
C CYS A 253 -8.52 -6.22 8.43
N TRP A 254 -8.10 -7.29 9.10
CA TRP A 254 -8.76 -7.75 10.32
C TRP A 254 -8.56 -6.77 11.47
N GLN A 255 -7.34 -6.27 11.66
CA GLN A 255 -7.05 -5.21 12.62
C GLN A 255 -7.97 -4.01 12.43
N PHE A 256 -8.02 -3.44 11.22
CA PHE A 256 -8.84 -2.27 10.95
C PHE A 256 -10.33 -2.53 11.24
N ALA A 257 -10.83 -3.71 10.86
CA ALA A 257 -12.22 -4.09 11.08
C ALA A 257 -12.60 -4.09 12.57
N VAL A 258 -11.76 -4.64 13.45
CA VAL A 258 -12.09 -4.77 14.89
C VAL A 258 -11.71 -3.54 15.73
N HIS A 259 -10.68 -2.79 15.32
CA HIS A 259 -10.29 -1.56 16.04
C HIS A 259 -11.20 -0.39 15.72
N TYR A 260 -11.77 -0.37 14.50
CA TYR A 260 -12.56 0.75 13.99
C TYR A 260 -13.88 0.29 13.34
N PRO A 261 -14.71 -0.52 14.01
CA PRO A 261 -15.85 -1.18 13.36
C PRO A 261 -16.88 -0.22 12.76
N GLY A 262 -17.04 0.98 13.34
CA GLY A 262 -17.94 2.01 12.82
C GLY A 262 -17.46 2.74 11.57
N GLN A 263 -16.25 2.45 11.05
CA GLN A 263 -15.69 3.12 9.87
C GLN A 263 -15.91 2.34 8.57
N TRP A 264 -16.37 1.08 8.65
CA TRP A 264 -16.36 0.17 7.50
C TRP A 264 -17.76 -0.38 7.19
N PHE A 265 -18.18 -0.20 5.94
CA PHE A 265 -19.33 -0.87 5.37
C PHE A 265 -19.15 -2.40 5.28
N ALA A 266 -17.92 -2.85 5.02
CA ALA A 266 -17.58 -4.26 4.95
C ALA A 266 -16.07 -4.49 5.17
N ALA A 267 -15.71 -5.66 5.69
CA ALA A 267 -14.33 -6.12 5.80
C ALA A 267 -14.15 -7.50 5.14
N ASN A 268 -13.05 -7.70 4.42
CA ASN A 268 -12.72 -8.99 3.81
C ASN A 268 -11.23 -9.33 4.03
N PRO A 269 -10.88 -9.82 5.24
CA PRO A 269 -9.53 -10.30 5.53
C PRO A 269 -9.28 -11.65 4.86
N GLY A 270 -8.18 -11.79 4.13
CA GLY A 270 -7.77 -13.04 3.49
C GLY A 270 -6.44 -13.57 4.02
N ALA A 271 -6.43 -14.80 4.54
CA ALA A 271 -5.22 -15.53 4.97
C ALA A 271 -4.25 -14.71 5.87
N GLY A 272 -4.79 -13.81 6.69
CA GLY A 272 -4.01 -13.00 7.63
C GLY A 272 -3.87 -13.66 9.00
N PHE A 273 -2.81 -13.29 9.72
CA PHE A 273 -2.69 -13.60 11.14
C PHE A 273 -3.44 -12.57 11.98
N SER A 274 -3.90 -12.96 13.16
CA SER A 274 -4.71 -12.09 14.03
C SER A 274 -4.12 -11.93 15.44
N GLU A 275 -3.32 -12.90 15.87
CA GLU A 275 -2.72 -12.96 17.21
C GLU A 275 -1.24 -13.32 17.12
N THR A 276 -0.42 -12.51 17.77
CA THR A 276 1.03 -12.64 17.78
C THR A 276 1.50 -13.99 18.33
N PRO A 277 1.03 -14.48 19.50
CA PRO A 277 1.56 -15.72 20.05
C PRO A 277 1.20 -16.95 19.20
N GLU A 278 0.01 -17.00 18.62
CA GLU A 278 -0.44 -18.06 17.73
C GLU A 278 0.35 -18.05 16.43
N PHE A 279 0.56 -16.87 15.84
CA PHE A 279 1.37 -16.73 14.63
C PHE A 279 2.81 -17.22 14.85
N LEU A 280 3.47 -16.78 15.91
CA LEU A 280 4.86 -17.19 16.18
C LEU A 280 4.95 -18.70 16.48
N LYS A 281 4.01 -19.26 17.23
CA LYS A 281 4.02 -20.71 17.54
C LYS A 281 3.72 -21.57 16.31
N VAL A 282 2.67 -21.25 15.57
CA VAL A 282 2.15 -22.12 14.50
C VAL A 282 2.88 -21.88 13.18
N PHE A 283 3.09 -20.62 12.82
CA PHE A 283 3.70 -20.26 11.54
C PHE A 283 5.23 -20.21 11.61
N GLN A 284 5.79 -19.62 12.68
CA GLN A 284 7.26 -19.51 12.84
C GLN A 284 7.89 -20.68 13.60
N ASN A 285 7.07 -21.59 14.15
CA ASN A 285 7.52 -22.73 14.96
C ASN A 285 8.40 -22.31 16.15
N GLU A 286 8.06 -21.19 16.78
CA GLU A 286 8.81 -20.64 17.90
C GLU A 286 8.33 -21.16 19.26
N THR A 287 9.27 -21.38 20.17
CA THR A 287 8.97 -21.61 21.58
C THR A 287 8.95 -20.27 22.31
N LEU A 288 7.76 -19.79 22.64
CA LEU A 288 7.59 -18.48 23.27
C LEU A 288 7.80 -18.55 24.79
N GLN A 289 8.62 -17.63 25.32
CA GLN A 289 8.78 -17.33 26.75
C GLN A 289 8.60 -15.82 27.00
N PRO A 290 7.40 -15.26 26.71
CA PRO A 290 7.24 -13.82 26.69
C PRO A 290 7.18 -13.25 28.11
N THR A 291 7.90 -12.17 28.31
CA THR A 291 7.80 -11.30 29.49
C THR A 291 6.39 -10.73 29.65
N TRP A 292 6.07 -10.25 30.85
CA TRP A 292 4.76 -9.65 31.14
C TRP A 292 4.48 -8.43 30.25
N TYR A 293 5.51 -7.66 29.87
CA TYR A 293 5.34 -6.45 29.06
C TYR A 293 5.16 -6.78 27.58
N GLU A 294 5.80 -7.84 27.04
CA GLU A 294 5.54 -8.30 25.67
C GLU A 294 4.07 -8.71 25.52
N GLN A 295 3.57 -9.53 26.45
CA GLN A 295 2.16 -9.93 26.47
C GLN A 295 1.21 -8.73 26.58
N LYS A 296 1.61 -7.68 27.31
CA LYS A 296 0.84 -6.44 27.43
C LYS A 296 0.87 -5.63 26.12
N LEU A 297 2.04 -5.54 25.46
CA LEU A 297 2.22 -4.79 24.21
C LEU A 297 1.57 -5.48 23.01
N TRP A 298 1.53 -6.82 22.97
CA TRP A 298 0.81 -7.55 21.93
C TRP A 298 -0.67 -7.16 21.86
N ARG A 299 -1.28 -6.84 23.00
CA ARG A 299 -2.67 -6.34 23.05
C ARG A 299 -2.88 -5.00 22.34
N MET A 300 -1.85 -4.33 21.84
CA MET A 300 -2.03 -3.20 20.94
C MET A 300 -2.62 -3.64 19.59
N TYR A 301 -2.31 -4.85 19.11
CA TYR A 301 -2.72 -5.32 17.78
C TYR A 301 -3.24 -6.76 17.73
N ASP A 302 -3.18 -7.52 18.82
CA ASP A 302 -3.84 -8.82 18.93
C ASP A 302 -5.36 -8.61 18.95
N CYS A 303 -6.02 -9.11 17.91
CA CYS A 303 -7.39 -8.74 17.58
C CYS A 303 -8.44 -9.44 18.45
N THR A 304 -8.10 -10.52 19.16
CA THR A 304 -9.04 -11.29 20.00
C THR A 304 -9.78 -10.41 21.02
N GLY A 305 -9.07 -9.47 21.66
CA GLY A 305 -9.68 -8.55 22.62
C GLY A 305 -10.56 -7.48 21.95
N TYR A 306 -10.17 -7.02 20.76
CA TYR A 306 -10.91 -6.01 20.00
C TYR A 306 -12.11 -6.56 19.26
N ALA A 307 -12.18 -7.87 19.00
CA ALA A 307 -13.33 -8.51 18.34
C ALA A 307 -14.66 -8.24 19.07
N ALA A 308 -14.61 -7.98 20.39
CA ALA A 308 -15.77 -7.55 21.17
C ALA A 308 -16.40 -6.24 20.66
N ASN A 309 -15.63 -5.38 19.97
CA ASN A 309 -16.15 -4.14 19.39
C ASN A 309 -17.15 -4.39 18.25
N LEU A 310 -17.20 -5.59 17.67
CA LEU A 310 -18.17 -5.96 16.62
C LEU A 310 -19.58 -6.26 17.15
N ALA A 311 -19.75 -6.33 18.48
CA ALA A 311 -21.03 -6.66 19.11
C ALA A 311 -21.96 -5.45 19.30
N PHE A 312 -21.57 -4.27 18.81
CA PHE A 312 -22.27 -2.99 19.01
C PHE A 312 -22.88 -2.44 17.72
#